data_AF-A0A1H4T1I2-F1
#
_entry.id   AF-A0A1H4T1I2-F1
#
_cell.length_a   1.000
_cell.length_b   1.000
_cell.length_c   1.000
_cell.angle_alpha   90.00
_cell.angle_beta   90.00
_cell.angle_gamma   90.00
#
_symmetry.space_group_name_H-M   'P 1'
#
loop_
_entity.id
_entity.type
_entity.pdbx_description
1 polymer ?
#
loop_
_entity_poly.entity_id
_entity_poly.type
_entity_poly.pdbx_seq_one_letter_code
_entity_poly.pdbx_strand_id
1 'polypeptide(L)'
;MSADLKLSNSTSRRAVVKGAAWSVPVIAAAVAAPAASASTSELGALALNGSCGVLGVLGPGFTLTASPTAPIPAGTVITITGSGVANIGVFSVTGGVASVAVLSGTSRQVTLTAPLAAGQTLNLRTTLSISVAFGLNASVTLPSGYTATGGKLSGNVNSTLVLCSAN
;
A
#
# COMPACT_ATOMS: atom_id res chain seq x y z
N MET A 1 -16.58 -72.30 -42.23
CA MET A 1 -15.82 -71.05 -42.04
C MET A 1 -16.80 -69.90 -42.00
N SER A 2 -17.11 -69.39 -40.81
CA SER A 2 -17.84 -68.14 -40.63
C SER A 2 -17.29 -67.48 -39.36
N ALA A 3 -16.79 -66.26 -39.52
CA ALA A 3 -16.10 -65.50 -38.48
C ALA A 3 -17.08 -64.89 -37.47
N ASP A 4 -16.74 -65.03 -36.19
CA ASP A 4 -17.34 -64.32 -35.07
C ASP A 4 -16.73 -62.89 -35.04
N LEU A 5 -17.53 -61.86 -35.26
CA LEU A 5 -17.13 -60.46 -35.02
C LEU A 5 -18.03 -59.86 -33.93
N LYS A 6 -17.58 -59.96 -32.68
CA LYS A 6 -18.10 -59.18 -31.55
C LYS A 6 -17.55 -57.75 -31.61
N LEU A 7 -18.30 -56.82 -32.21
CA LEU A 7 -18.20 -55.37 -31.99
C LEU A 7 -19.49 -54.93 -31.26
N SER A 8 -19.54 -54.09 -30.24
CA SER A 8 -18.55 -53.24 -29.59
C SER A 8 -19.06 -52.87 -28.20
N ASN A 9 -18.10 -52.68 -27.30
CA ASN A 9 -18.21 -52.14 -25.96
C ASN A 9 -19.16 -50.92 -25.85
N SER A 10 -20.35 -51.08 -25.29
CA SER A 10 -21.22 -49.95 -24.90
C SER A 10 -21.03 -49.61 -23.42
N THR A 11 -19.81 -49.24 -23.05
CA THR A 11 -19.59 -48.50 -21.80
C THR A 11 -20.29 -47.15 -21.95
N SER A 12 -21.37 -46.97 -21.19
CA SER A 12 -22.34 -45.91 -21.39
C SER A 12 -21.71 -44.52 -21.26
N ARG A 13 -21.75 -43.74 -22.35
CA ARG A 13 -21.38 -42.30 -22.38
C ARG A 13 -22.09 -41.50 -21.27
N ARG A 14 -23.25 -41.97 -20.81
CA ARG A 14 -24.03 -41.37 -19.72
C ARG A 14 -23.39 -41.55 -18.33
N ALA A 15 -22.52 -42.55 -18.15
CA ALA A 15 -21.75 -42.74 -16.91
C ALA A 15 -20.61 -41.72 -16.78
N VAL A 16 -19.96 -41.38 -17.90
CA VAL A 16 -18.87 -40.38 -17.94
C VAL A 16 -19.39 -38.97 -17.63
N VAL A 17 -20.56 -38.60 -18.15
CA VAL A 17 -21.19 -37.28 -17.89
C VAL A 17 -21.60 -37.13 -16.41
N LYS A 18 -21.97 -38.23 -15.73
CA LYS A 18 -22.28 -38.18 -14.29
C LYS A 18 -21.04 -38.00 -13.40
N GLY A 19 -19.85 -38.42 -13.83
CA GLY A 19 -18.61 -38.19 -13.05
C GLY A 19 -18.17 -36.72 -13.08
N ALA A 20 -18.20 -36.11 -14.26
CA ALA A 20 -17.77 -34.72 -14.47
C ALA A 20 -18.61 -33.70 -13.67
N ALA A 21 -19.91 -33.96 -13.49
CA ALA A 21 -20.82 -33.08 -12.75
C ALA A 21 -20.46 -32.92 -11.26
N TRP A 22 -19.74 -33.87 -10.67
CA TRP A 22 -19.35 -33.84 -9.25
C TRP A 22 -17.90 -33.40 -9.02
N SER A 23 -17.06 -33.30 -10.07
CA SER A 23 -15.65 -32.88 -9.95
C SER A 23 -15.47 -31.37 -10.10
N VAL A 24 -16.36 -30.70 -10.85
CA VAL A 24 -16.27 -29.25 -11.10
C VAL A 24 -16.44 -28.40 -9.83
N PRO A 25 -17.38 -28.69 -8.90
CA PRO A 25 -17.54 -27.89 -7.68
C PRO A 25 -16.30 -27.93 -6.77
N VAL A 26 -15.60 -29.07 -6.72
CA VAL A 26 -14.44 -29.27 -5.85
C VAL A 26 -13.24 -28.48 -6.35
N ILE A 27 -13.02 -28.44 -7.66
CA ILE A 27 -11.92 -27.65 -8.24
C ILE A 27 -12.20 -26.15 -8.09
N ALA A 28 -13.45 -25.72 -8.28
CA ALA A 28 -13.85 -24.33 -8.05
C ALA A 28 -13.67 -23.89 -6.59
N ALA A 29 -14.00 -24.75 -5.62
CA ALA A 29 -13.75 -24.48 -4.21
C ALA A 29 -12.26 -24.48 -3.85
N ALA A 30 -11.46 -25.36 -4.47
CA ALA A 30 -10.03 -25.46 -4.22
C ALA A 30 -9.22 -24.28 -4.80
N VAL A 31 -9.67 -23.63 -5.87
CA VAL A 31 -9.02 -22.41 -6.39
C VAL A 31 -9.45 -21.13 -5.67
N ALA A 32 -10.57 -21.15 -4.95
CA ALA A 32 -11.00 -20.03 -4.11
C ALA A 32 -10.37 -20.05 -2.70
N ALA A 33 -10.00 -21.24 -2.20
CA ALA A 33 -9.41 -21.42 -0.88
C ALA A 33 -8.07 -20.67 -0.64
N PRO A 34 -7.14 -20.52 -1.61
CA PRO A 34 -5.88 -19.83 -1.37
C PRO A 34 -6.04 -18.33 -1.16
N ALA A 35 -7.08 -17.69 -1.70
CA ALA A 35 -7.30 -16.25 -1.56
C ALA A 35 -7.94 -15.87 -0.21
N ALA A 36 -8.71 -16.77 0.40
CA ALA A 36 -9.37 -16.55 1.69
C ALA A 36 -8.48 -16.86 2.91
N SER A 37 -7.33 -17.50 2.70
CA SER A 37 -6.40 -17.91 3.77
C SER A 37 -5.06 -17.16 3.73
N ALA A 38 -5.02 -15.99 3.08
CA ALA A 38 -3.89 -15.09 3.21
C ALA A 38 -3.96 -14.42 4.59
N SER A 39 -3.21 -14.94 5.58
CA SER A 39 -3.04 -14.29 6.87
C SER A 39 -2.46 -12.90 6.65
N THR A 40 -3.27 -11.85 6.81
CA THR A 40 -2.79 -10.48 6.78
C THR A 40 -2.11 -10.15 8.10
N SER A 41 -0.87 -9.67 8.04
CA SER A 41 -0.17 -9.15 9.20
C SER A 41 -0.72 -7.77 9.55
N GLU A 42 -1.27 -7.65 10.75
CA GLU A 42 -1.91 -6.44 11.22
C GLU A 42 -0.88 -5.48 11.83
N LEU A 43 -0.78 -4.28 11.27
CA LEU A 43 0.15 -3.23 11.68
C LEU A 43 -0.42 -2.31 12.76
N GLY A 44 -1.72 -2.40 13.04
CA GLY A 44 -2.40 -1.64 14.08
C GLY A 44 -2.48 -0.14 13.78
N ALA A 45 -2.48 0.67 14.85
CA ALA A 45 -2.64 2.12 14.80
C ALA A 45 -1.38 2.87 14.33
N LEU A 46 -0.85 2.50 13.16
CA LEU A 46 0.16 3.30 12.49
C LEU A 46 -0.43 4.66 12.10
N ALA A 47 0.36 5.71 12.07
CA ALA A 47 -0.15 7.04 11.77
C ALA A 47 0.75 7.84 10.84
N LEU A 48 0.20 8.26 9.71
CA LEU A 48 0.78 9.28 8.84
C LEU A 48 0.15 10.63 9.19
N ASN A 49 0.92 11.53 9.78
CA ASN A 49 0.46 12.86 10.15
C ASN A 49 1.20 13.94 9.36
N GLY A 50 0.47 14.93 8.88
CA GLY A 50 1.06 16.16 8.37
C GLY A 50 1.74 16.95 9.49
N SER A 51 2.81 17.67 9.16
CA SER A 51 3.47 18.60 10.07
C SER A 51 3.76 19.90 9.35
N CYS A 52 3.21 20.98 9.90
CA CYS A 52 3.64 22.31 9.54
C CYS A 52 5.11 22.50 9.88
N GLY A 53 5.84 23.09 8.95
CA GLY A 53 7.22 23.51 9.18
C GLY A 53 7.30 24.69 10.14
N VAL A 54 8.52 25.13 10.41
CA VAL A 54 8.84 26.39 11.07
C VAL A 54 9.50 27.29 10.04
N LEU A 55 8.95 28.50 9.83
CA LEU A 55 9.46 29.47 8.87
C LEU A 55 10.97 29.65 9.00
N GLY A 56 11.72 29.41 7.93
CA GLY A 56 13.17 29.62 7.87
C GLY A 56 14.02 28.58 8.63
N VAL A 57 13.41 27.60 9.30
CA VAL A 57 14.13 26.61 10.12
C VAL A 57 13.87 25.19 9.63
N LEU A 58 12.60 24.83 9.42
CA LEU A 58 12.20 23.47 9.07
C LEU A 58 11.06 23.51 8.07
N GLY A 59 11.18 22.80 6.97
CA GLY A 59 10.11 22.74 5.98
C GLY A 59 8.88 21.94 6.46
N PRO A 60 7.73 22.13 5.80
CA PRO A 60 6.54 21.31 6.03
C PRO A 60 6.80 19.86 5.57
N GLY A 61 5.92 18.95 5.96
CA GLY A 61 6.01 17.58 5.50
C GLY A 61 5.16 16.62 6.30
N PHE A 62 5.63 15.39 6.44
CA PHE A 62 4.87 14.30 7.03
C PHE A 62 5.73 13.51 8.01
N THR A 63 5.09 12.97 9.04
CA THR A 63 5.69 12.03 9.97
C THR A 63 4.87 10.74 9.92
N LEU A 64 5.53 9.65 9.52
CA LEU A 64 4.96 8.31 9.63
C LEU A 64 5.44 7.69 10.95
N THR A 65 4.50 7.24 11.77
CA THR A 65 4.75 6.58 13.04
C THR A 65 4.28 5.13 12.97
N ALA A 66 5.17 4.19 13.26
CA ALA A 66 4.81 2.79 13.42
C ALA A 66 3.99 2.60 14.69
N SER A 67 3.10 1.60 14.71
CA SER A 67 2.38 1.26 15.93
C SER A 67 3.37 0.79 17.01
N PRO A 68 3.02 0.90 18.30
CA PRO A 68 3.92 0.50 19.39
C PRO A 68 4.22 -1.01 19.41
N THR A 69 3.43 -1.83 18.73
CA THR A 69 3.50 -3.29 18.80
C THR A 69 3.88 -3.96 17.48
N ALA A 70 3.78 -3.27 16.34
CA ALA A 70 4.07 -3.85 15.02
C ALA A 70 4.98 -2.95 14.17
N PRO A 71 6.04 -3.51 13.56
CA PRO A 71 6.90 -2.78 12.63
C PRO A 71 6.20 -2.59 11.27
N ILE A 72 6.43 -1.45 10.62
CA ILE A 72 5.98 -1.23 9.23
C ILE A 72 6.97 -1.92 8.29
N PRO A 73 6.52 -2.80 7.38
CA PRO A 73 7.40 -3.57 6.51
C PRO A 73 8.07 -2.70 5.44
N ALA A 74 9.22 -3.17 4.98
CA ALA A 74 9.85 -2.66 3.76
C ALA A 74 8.91 -2.84 2.56
N GLY A 75 9.05 -1.98 1.55
CA GLY A 75 8.15 -1.92 0.39
C GLY A 75 6.86 -1.14 0.64
N THR A 76 6.62 -0.66 1.87
CA THR A 76 5.56 0.32 2.12
C THR A 76 5.87 1.62 1.37
N VAL A 77 4.87 2.12 0.66
CA VAL A 77 4.99 3.28 -0.23
C VAL A 77 4.19 4.43 0.33
N ILE A 78 4.79 5.63 0.35
CA ILE A 78 4.11 6.88 0.68
C ILE A 78 4.11 7.75 -0.57
N THR A 79 2.93 8.01 -1.11
CA THR A 79 2.77 8.88 -2.27
C THR A 79 2.38 10.27 -1.79
N ILE A 80 3.18 11.26 -2.14
CA ILE A 80 2.95 12.67 -1.82
C ILE A 80 2.58 13.41 -3.10
N THR A 81 1.49 14.14 -3.05
CA THR A 81 0.99 14.99 -4.14
C THR A 81 0.73 16.38 -3.60
N GLY A 82 1.13 17.40 -4.34
CA GLY A 82 0.78 18.77 -3.97
C GLY A 82 0.11 19.57 -5.07
N SER A 83 -0.39 20.71 -4.64
CA SER A 83 -1.20 21.65 -5.42
C SER A 83 -0.86 23.09 -5.03
N GLY A 84 -1.25 24.05 -5.87
CA GLY A 84 -0.98 25.48 -5.64
C GLY A 84 0.45 25.93 -5.97
N VAL A 85 1.35 24.99 -6.32
CA VAL A 85 2.73 25.26 -6.71
C VAL A 85 3.16 24.41 -7.91
N ALA A 86 4.09 24.93 -8.72
CA ALA A 86 4.67 24.17 -9.83
C ALA A 86 5.63 23.07 -9.36
N ASN A 87 6.26 23.25 -8.20
CA ASN A 87 7.20 22.29 -7.62
C ASN A 87 7.04 22.19 -6.10
N ILE A 88 6.86 20.98 -5.56
CA ILE A 88 6.71 20.76 -4.11
C ILE A 88 8.03 20.51 -3.37
N GLY A 89 9.16 20.91 -3.96
CA GLY A 89 10.50 20.86 -3.36
C GLY A 89 11.16 19.48 -3.33
N VAL A 90 12.35 19.41 -2.75
CA VAL A 90 13.06 18.16 -2.49
C VAL A 90 12.64 17.64 -1.12
N PHE A 91 12.33 16.35 -1.01
CA PHE A 91 12.03 15.71 0.27
C PHE A 91 13.28 15.06 0.84
N SER A 92 13.65 15.42 2.06
CA SER A 92 14.62 14.70 2.87
C SER A 92 13.91 13.72 3.80
N VAL A 93 14.58 12.61 4.06
CA VAL A 93 14.08 11.55 4.94
C VAL A 93 15.02 11.37 6.12
N THR A 94 14.46 11.46 7.32
CA THR A 94 15.18 11.15 8.56
C THR A 94 14.73 9.79 9.07
N GLY A 95 15.70 8.95 9.45
CA GLY A 95 15.48 7.56 9.86
C GLY A 95 16.17 6.53 8.95
N GLY A 96 16.69 6.94 7.78
CA GLY A 96 17.59 6.14 6.94
C GLY A 96 17.01 4.89 6.26
N VAL A 97 15.76 4.55 6.54
CA VAL A 97 15.10 3.32 6.06
C VAL A 97 14.21 3.53 4.84
N ALA A 98 14.32 4.66 4.13
CA ALA A 98 13.51 4.91 2.94
C ALA A 98 14.25 5.70 1.85
N SER A 99 13.79 5.51 0.62
CA SER A 99 14.26 6.18 -0.59
C SER A 99 13.19 7.09 -1.15
N VAL A 100 13.58 8.19 -1.81
CA VAL A 100 12.66 9.16 -2.42
C VAL A 100 12.85 9.16 -3.92
N ALA A 101 11.77 8.93 -4.66
CA ALA A 101 11.69 9.09 -6.10
C ALA A 101 10.87 10.34 -6.46
N VAL A 102 11.35 11.10 -7.44
CA VAL A 102 10.64 12.25 -8.00
C VAL A 102 9.84 11.78 -9.20
N LEU A 103 8.51 11.76 -9.07
CA LEU A 103 7.61 11.35 -10.16
C LEU A 103 7.26 12.52 -11.09
N SER A 104 7.12 13.72 -10.53
CA SER A 104 6.84 14.96 -11.27
C SER A 104 7.19 16.19 -10.45
N GLY A 105 6.98 17.39 -11.00
CA GLY A 105 7.11 18.65 -10.25
C GLY A 105 6.28 18.68 -8.97
N THR A 106 5.09 18.07 -8.95
CA THR A 106 4.16 18.09 -7.81
C THR A 106 3.94 16.74 -7.14
N SER A 107 4.64 15.68 -7.57
CA SER A 107 4.51 14.34 -6.99
C SER A 107 5.85 13.75 -6.57
N ARG A 108 5.88 13.07 -5.41
CA ARG A 108 6.99 12.25 -4.94
C ARG A 108 6.45 10.92 -4.44
N GLN A 109 7.30 9.91 -4.54
CA GLN A 109 7.05 8.59 -3.98
C GLN A 109 8.18 8.26 -3.02
N VAL A 110 7.85 7.90 -1.79
CA VAL A 110 8.81 7.46 -0.79
C VAL A 110 8.59 5.98 -0.55
N THR A 111 9.65 5.18 -0.68
CA THR A 111 9.56 3.72 -0.48
C THR A 111 10.48 3.31 0.65
N LEU A 112 9.91 2.64 1.65
CA LEU A 112 10.68 2.04 2.74
C LEU A 112 11.59 0.93 2.17
N THR A 113 12.89 1.11 2.29
CA THR A 113 13.92 0.15 1.85
C THR A 113 14.24 -0.88 2.93
N ALA A 114 13.88 -0.58 4.19
CA ALA A 114 13.98 -1.48 5.33
C ALA A 114 12.75 -1.33 6.23
N PRO A 115 12.46 -2.30 7.11
CA PRO A 115 11.34 -2.19 8.06
C PRO A 115 11.54 -1.01 9.02
N LEU A 116 10.49 -0.24 9.27
CA LEU A 116 10.45 0.74 10.35
C LEU A 116 10.00 0.03 11.63
N ALA A 117 10.87 -0.08 12.62
CA ALA A 117 10.60 -0.81 13.84
C ALA A 117 9.38 -0.26 14.61
N ALA A 118 8.75 -1.09 15.44
CA ALA A 118 7.60 -0.70 16.24
C ALA A 118 7.91 0.54 17.10
N GLY A 119 6.97 1.49 17.13
CA GLY A 119 7.10 2.78 17.82
C GLY A 119 8.08 3.77 17.20
N GLN A 120 8.80 3.42 16.13
CA GLN A 120 9.71 4.35 15.46
C GLN A 120 8.96 5.30 14.53
N THR A 121 9.63 6.40 14.22
CA THR A 121 9.12 7.44 13.32
C THR A 121 10.04 7.63 12.12
N LEU A 122 9.42 7.93 10.99
CA LEU A 122 10.07 8.36 9.76
C LEU A 122 9.58 9.77 9.46
N ASN A 123 10.50 10.74 9.41
CA ASN A 123 10.15 12.11 9.07
C ASN A 123 10.50 12.39 7.61
N LEU A 124 9.53 12.98 6.90
CA LEU A 124 9.63 13.42 5.52
C LEU A 124 9.48 14.94 5.52
N ARG A 125 10.52 15.67 5.10
CA ARG A 125 10.52 17.13 5.12
C ARG A 125 10.83 17.67 3.74
N THR A 126 10.02 18.60 3.24
CA THR A 126 10.32 19.26 1.97
C THR A 126 11.09 20.56 2.16
N THR A 127 11.83 20.99 1.14
CA THR A 127 12.42 22.33 1.04
C THR A 127 11.41 23.43 0.70
N LEU A 128 10.12 23.10 0.53
CA LEU A 128 9.07 24.07 0.23
C LEU A 128 8.88 25.06 1.39
N SER A 129 8.84 26.36 1.10
CA SER A 129 8.63 27.39 2.13
C SER A 129 7.14 27.52 2.49
N ILE A 130 6.83 27.66 3.78
CA ILE A 130 5.47 27.93 4.25
C ILE A 130 4.98 29.35 3.95
N SER A 131 5.82 30.23 3.42
CA SER A 131 5.43 31.57 2.91
C SER A 131 4.72 31.54 1.56
N VAL A 132 4.50 30.37 0.97
CA VAL A 132 3.80 30.20 -0.32
C VAL A 132 2.50 29.43 -0.09
N ALA A 133 1.46 29.74 -0.86
CA ALA A 133 0.23 28.94 -0.86
C ALA A 133 0.51 27.57 -1.47
N PHE A 134 0.21 26.50 -0.73
CA PHE A 134 0.27 25.15 -1.27
C PHE A 134 -0.64 24.21 -0.49
N GLY A 135 -1.02 23.12 -1.15
CA GLY A 135 -1.53 21.92 -0.49
C GLY A 135 -0.54 20.76 -0.70
N LEU A 136 -0.35 19.94 0.32
CA LEU A 136 0.34 18.65 0.25
C LEU A 136 -0.59 17.59 0.83
N ASN A 137 -0.77 16.50 0.11
CA ASN A 137 -1.47 15.31 0.57
C ASN A 137 -0.51 14.13 0.47
N ALA A 138 -0.50 13.27 1.48
CA ALA A 138 0.29 12.06 1.49
C ALA A 138 -0.60 10.87 1.82
N SER A 139 -0.38 9.75 1.13
CA SER A 139 -1.09 8.50 1.35
C SER A 139 -0.12 7.34 1.45
N VAL A 140 -0.41 6.40 2.36
CA VAL A 140 0.37 5.17 2.57
C VAL A 140 -0.30 4.02 1.84
N THR A 141 0.48 3.28 1.05
CA THR A 141 0.11 2.00 0.47
C THR A 141 0.98 0.92 1.07
N LEU A 142 0.35 -0.07 1.69
CA LEU A 142 1.04 -1.20 2.31
C LEU A 142 1.30 -2.30 1.26
N PRO A 143 2.36 -3.11 1.43
CA PRO A 143 2.56 -4.30 0.62
C PRO A 143 1.41 -5.30 0.80
N SER A 144 1.24 -6.18 -0.19
CA SER A 144 0.29 -7.30 -0.08
C SER A 144 0.56 -8.15 1.15
N GLY A 145 -0.50 -8.59 1.83
CA GLY A 145 -0.39 -9.39 3.06
C GLY A 145 -0.24 -8.55 4.33
N TYR A 146 -0.36 -7.22 4.26
CA TYR A 146 -0.40 -6.33 5.42
C TYR A 146 -1.67 -5.49 5.44
N THR A 147 -2.19 -5.26 6.65
CA THR A 147 -3.32 -4.38 6.91
C THR A 147 -3.00 -3.46 8.09
N ALA A 148 -3.67 -2.31 8.18
CA ALA A 148 -3.51 -1.35 9.27
C ALA A 148 -4.88 -0.88 9.74
N THR A 149 -5.59 -1.80 10.38
CA THR A 149 -6.90 -1.59 10.98
C THR A 149 -6.80 -0.52 12.07
N GLY A 150 -7.54 0.59 11.89
CA GLY A 150 -7.46 1.76 12.77
C GLY A 150 -6.22 2.64 12.56
N GLY A 151 -5.37 2.30 11.58
CA GLY A 151 -4.25 3.13 11.17
C GLY A 151 -4.70 4.35 10.36
N LYS A 152 -4.01 5.47 10.54
CA LYS A 152 -4.18 6.67 9.72
C LYS A 152 -3.23 6.60 8.53
N LEU A 153 -3.77 6.25 7.37
CA LEU A 153 -3.00 6.06 6.13
C LEU A 153 -2.91 7.31 5.25
N SER A 154 -3.44 8.44 5.70
CA SER A 154 -3.41 9.69 4.94
C SER A 154 -3.19 10.87 5.88
N GLY A 155 -2.40 11.83 5.40
CA GLY A 155 -2.17 13.11 6.07
C GLY A 155 -2.15 14.24 5.06
N ASN A 156 -2.37 15.47 5.54
CA ASN A 156 -2.33 16.66 4.70
C ASN A 156 -1.61 17.82 5.39
N VAL A 157 -1.02 18.70 4.59
CA VAL A 157 -0.47 19.99 5.03
C VAL A 157 -0.97 21.06 4.06
N ASN A 158 -1.49 22.15 4.58
CA ASN A 158 -1.99 23.26 3.77
C ASN A 158 -1.40 24.57 4.29
N SER A 159 -0.85 25.38 3.39
CA SER A 159 -0.43 26.75 3.69
C SER A 159 -1.22 27.75 2.86
N THR A 160 -1.67 28.83 3.51
CA THR A 160 -2.33 29.98 2.87
C THR A 160 -1.42 31.22 2.85
N LEU A 161 -0.09 31.02 2.83
CA LEU A 161 0.98 32.03 3.03
C LEU A 161 1.07 32.58 4.47
N VAL A 162 -0.07 32.73 5.14
CA VAL A 162 -0.17 33.32 6.48
C VAL A 162 -0.31 32.24 7.55
N LEU A 163 -1.11 31.21 7.26
CA LEU A 163 -1.40 30.12 8.19
C LEU A 163 -0.99 28.80 7.56
N CYS A 164 -0.38 27.94 8.37
CA CYS A 164 -0.18 26.54 8.03
C CYS A 164 -1.05 25.68 8.93
N SER A 165 -1.79 24.74 8.34
CA SER A 165 -2.51 23.68 9.04
C SER A 165 -2.08 22.31 8.54
N ALA A 166 -2.10 21.32 9.42
CA ALA A 166 -1.75 19.97 9.08
C ALA A 166 -2.58 18.96 9.88
N ASN A 167 -2.91 17.84 9.24
CA ASN A 167 -3.49 16.67 9.90
C ASN A 167 -2.64 15.47 9.57
#